data_AF-A0A1S2W863-F1
#
_entry.id   AF-A0A1S2W863-F1
#
_cell.length_a   1.000
_cell.length_b   1.000
_cell.length_c   1.000
_cell.angle_alpha   90.00
_cell.angle_beta   90.00
_cell.angle_gamma   90.00
#
_symmetry.space_group_name_H-M   'P 1'
#
loop_
_entity.id
_entity.type
_entity.pdbx_description
1 polymer ?
#
loop_
_entity_poly.entity_id
_entity_poly.type
_entity_poly.pdbx_seq_one_letter_code
_entity_poly.pdbx_strand_id
1 'polypeptide(L)'
;MNLVALATGAFFGAISRFAISQWTKTIWKKDFPLATFVINTLGSFLLGLVIGSHLDSTWTLLLGTGFLGSFTTFSTFKLETLQLVQNQNRKTLALYLGLSYLLGISAAFLGIIVSLNI
;
A
#
# COMPACT_ATOMS: atom_id res chain seq x y z
N MET A 1 13.53 -10.07 -19.22
CA MET A 1 12.38 -9.67 -18.40
C MET A 1 11.76 -10.92 -17.78
N ASN A 2 11.84 -11.08 -16.45
CA ASN A 2 11.42 -12.31 -15.77
C ASN A 2 9.93 -12.25 -15.41
N LEU A 3 9.06 -12.67 -16.33
CA LEU A 3 7.61 -12.64 -16.15
C LEU A 3 7.11 -13.56 -15.04
N VAL A 4 7.82 -14.66 -14.77
CA VAL A 4 7.47 -15.58 -13.68
C VAL A 4 7.64 -14.86 -12.34
N ALA A 5 8.78 -14.19 -12.13
CA ALA A 5 9.04 -13.41 -10.92
C ALA A 5 7.98 -12.31 -10.70
N LEU A 6 7.63 -11.56 -11.76
CA LEU A 6 6.56 -10.57 -11.73
C LEU A 6 5.22 -11.19 -11.32
N ALA A 7 4.80 -12.26 -11.99
CA ALA A 7 3.51 -12.92 -11.77
C ALA A 7 3.42 -13.52 -10.37
N THR A 8 4.49 -14.14 -9.88
CA THR A 8 4.57 -14.67 -8.52
C THR A 8 4.41 -13.57 -7.49
N GLY A 9 5.15 -12.46 -7.63
CA GLY A 9 4.99 -11.29 -6.76
C GLY A 9 3.55 -10.78 -6.78
N ALA A 10 3.01 -10.56 -7.98
CA ALA A 10 1.65 -10.04 -8.17
C ALA A 10 0.58 -10.93 -7.53
N PHE A 11 0.70 -12.25 -7.68
CA PHE A 11 -0.19 -13.23 -7.07
C PHE A 11 -0.22 -13.11 -5.54
N PHE A 12 0.96 -13.12 -4.90
CA PHE A 12 1.04 -13.02 -3.45
C PHE A 12 0.61 -11.65 -2.94
N GLY A 13 0.99 -10.56 -3.60
CA GLY A 13 0.56 -9.21 -3.20
C GLY A 13 -0.96 -9.03 -3.24
N ALA A 14 -1.62 -9.59 -4.27
CA ALA A 14 -3.08 -9.55 -4.38
C ALA A 14 -3.77 -10.37 -3.28
N ILE A 15 -3.26 -11.57 -2.98
CA ILE A 15 -3.78 -12.41 -1.89
C ILE A 15 -3.59 -11.73 -0.53
N SER A 16 -2.41 -11.19 -0.25
CA SER A 16 -2.13 -10.47 1.00
C SER A 16 -3.06 -9.27 1.18
N ARG A 17 -3.24 -8.45 0.12
CA ARG A 17 -4.20 -7.33 0.15
C ARG A 17 -5.62 -7.81 0.43
N PHE A 18 -6.05 -8.86 -0.25
CA PHE A 18 -7.39 -9.43 -0.05
C PHE A 18 -7.57 -9.93 1.39
N ALA A 19 -6.63 -10.72 1.90
CA ALA A 19 -6.67 -11.26 3.26
C ALA A 19 -6.72 -10.16 4.32
N ILE A 20 -5.85 -9.14 4.24
CA ILE A 20 -5.85 -8.00 5.16
C ILE A 20 -7.17 -7.24 5.07
N SER A 21 -7.71 -7.04 3.87
CA SER A 21 -9.00 -6.37 3.67
C SER A 21 -10.15 -7.12 4.32
N GLN A 22 -10.19 -8.46 4.17
CA GLN A 22 -11.23 -9.29 4.81
C GLN A 22 -11.08 -9.33 6.33
N TRP A 23 -9.86 -9.49 6.82
CA TRP A 23 -9.60 -9.48 8.26
C TRP A 23 -9.94 -8.12 8.89
N THR A 24 -9.58 -7.01 8.25
CA THR A 24 -9.90 -5.68 8.77
C THR A 24 -11.42 -5.48 8.87
N LYS A 25 -12.21 -6.04 7.94
CA LYS A 25 -13.69 -5.98 8.03
C LYS A 25 -14.26 -6.69 9.25
N THR A 26 -13.56 -7.68 9.84
CA THR A 26 -14.06 -8.36 11.04
C THR A 26 -13.82 -7.55 12.30
N ILE A 27 -12.69 -6.83 12.37
CA ILE A 27 -12.27 -6.08 13.57
C ILE A 27 -12.56 -4.57 13.53
N TRP A 28 -12.76 -4.00 12.33
CA TRP A 28 -12.93 -2.56 12.13
C TRP A 28 -14.26 -2.25 11.46
N LYS A 29 -15.17 -1.62 12.22
CA LYS A 29 -16.54 -1.28 11.78
C LYS A 29 -16.78 0.24 11.66
N LYS A 30 -15.72 1.05 11.62
CA LYS A 30 -15.80 2.51 11.52
C LYS A 30 -15.71 2.95 10.06
N ASP A 31 -16.16 4.17 9.79
CA ASP A 31 -16.16 4.76 8.44
C ASP A 31 -14.76 4.97 7.84
N PHE A 32 -13.73 5.08 8.69
CA PHE A 32 -12.36 5.27 8.22
C PHE A 32 -11.89 4.01 7.46
N PRO A 33 -11.43 4.12 6.19
CA PRO A 33 -11.01 2.97 5.39
C PRO A 33 -9.65 2.39 5.83
N LEU A 34 -9.64 1.71 6.98
CA LEU A 34 -8.42 1.29 7.65
C LEU A 34 -7.60 0.29 6.83
N ALA A 35 -8.24 -0.65 6.14
CA ALA A 35 -7.54 -1.66 5.35
C ALA A 35 -6.67 -1.00 4.27
N THR A 36 -7.27 -0.15 3.45
CA THR A 36 -6.61 0.56 2.35
C THR A 36 -5.54 1.51 2.85
N PHE A 37 -5.82 2.23 3.95
CA PHE A 37 -4.82 3.07 4.62
C PHE A 37 -3.57 2.29 5.03
N VAL A 38 -3.74 1.15 5.71
CA VAL A 38 -2.63 0.34 6.22
C VAL A 38 -1.83 -0.28 5.08
N ILE A 39 -2.47 -0.93 4.10
CA ILE A 39 -1.75 -1.58 3.00
C ILE A 39 -0.98 -0.56 2.16
N ASN A 40 -1.53 0.64 1.91
CA ASN A 40 -0.85 1.66 1.12
C ASN A 40 0.31 2.29 1.90
N THR A 41 0.15 2.55 3.20
CA THR A 41 1.22 3.11 4.05
C THR A 41 2.35 2.11 4.23
N LEU A 42 2.03 0.86 4.57
CA LEU A 42 3.02 -0.22 4.70
C LEU A 42 3.70 -0.50 3.36
N GLY A 43 2.92 -0.58 2.28
CA GLY A 43 3.45 -0.80 0.94
C GLY A 43 4.40 0.33 0.49
N SER A 44 4.12 1.58 0.88
CA SER A 44 5.03 2.71 0.61
C SER A 44 6.35 2.56 1.36
N PHE A 45 6.34 2.16 2.65
CA PHE A 45 7.56 1.86 3.41
C PHE A 45 8.38 0.74 2.77
N LEU A 46 7.73 -0.38 2.45
CA LEU A 46 8.37 -1.53 1.82
C LEU A 46 8.92 -1.18 0.43
N LEU A 47 8.24 -0.33 -0.33
CA LEU A 47 8.74 0.16 -1.61
C LEU A 47 10.01 0.98 -1.42
N GLY A 48 10.04 1.86 -0.41
CA GLY A 48 11.24 2.60 -0.04
C GLY A 48 12.43 1.68 0.25
N LEU A 49 12.21 0.61 1.03
CA LEU A 49 13.23 -0.40 1.30
C LEU A 49 13.73 -1.07 0.02
N VAL A 50 12.81 -1.55 -0.84
CA VAL A 50 13.17 -2.24 -2.10
C VAL A 50 14.01 -1.34 -3.01
N ILE A 51 13.65 -0.07 -3.12
CA ILE A 51 14.36 0.89 -3.98
C ILE A 51 15.73 1.24 -3.40
N GLY A 52 15.84 1.49 -2.09
CA GLY A 52 17.10 1.89 -1.48
C GLY A 52 18.09 0.74 -1.27
N SER A 53 17.64 -0.52 -1.21
CA SER A 53 18.52 -1.69 -1.13
C SER A 53 19.22 -2.07 -2.45
N HIS A 54 18.99 -1.34 -3.55
CA HIS A 54 19.63 -1.59 -4.85
C HIS A 54 19.60 -3.05 -5.30
N LEU A 55 18.46 -3.72 -5.09
CA LEU A 55 18.29 -5.13 -5.44
C LEU A 55 18.49 -5.36 -6.95
N ASP A 56 18.85 -6.58 -7.32
CA ASP A 56 18.93 -6.94 -8.73
C ASP A 56 17.57 -6.78 -9.44
N SER A 57 17.62 -6.80 -10.78
CA SER A 57 16.44 -6.59 -11.62
C SER A 57 15.31 -7.59 -11.39
N THR A 58 15.63 -8.83 -10.96
CA THR A 58 14.63 -9.88 -10.74
C THR A 58 13.88 -9.63 -9.44
N TRP A 59 14.61 -9.34 -8.36
CA TRP A 59 14.01 -9.02 -7.05
C TRP A 59 13.24 -7.71 -7.07
N THR A 60 13.76 -6.69 -7.76
CA THR A 60 13.04 -5.42 -7.95
C THR A 60 11.72 -5.63 -8.69
N LEU A 61 11.71 -6.48 -9.72
CA LEU A 61 10.49 -6.80 -10.47
C LEU A 61 9.50 -7.64 -9.64
N LEU A 62 9.99 -8.62 -8.88
CA LEU A 62 9.17 -9.48 -8.01
C LEU A 62 8.53 -8.68 -6.87
N LEU A 63 9.34 -7.94 -6.11
CA LEU A 63 8.90 -7.25 -4.89
C LEU A 63 8.27 -5.90 -5.21
N GLY A 64 8.92 -5.08 -6.04
CA GLY A 64 8.46 -3.74 -6.39
C GLY A 64 7.23 -3.79 -7.30
N THR A 65 7.42 -4.19 -8.55
CA THR A 65 6.34 -4.16 -9.54
C THR A 65 5.29 -5.23 -9.29
N GLY A 66 5.70 -6.45 -8.96
CA GLY A 66 4.81 -7.58 -8.72
C GLY A 66 4.05 -7.42 -7.41
N PHE A 67 4.72 -7.71 -6.29
CA PHE A 67 4.10 -7.76 -4.97
C PHE A 67 3.54 -6.42 -4.53
N LEU A 68 4.36 -5.37 -4.45
CA LEU A 68 3.90 -4.07 -3.94
C LEU A 68 2.91 -3.39 -4.89
N GLY A 69 3.06 -3.60 -6.20
CA GLY A 69 2.11 -3.12 -7.21
C GLY A 69 0.71 -3.72 -7.06
N SER A 70 0.57 -5.00 -6.65
CA SER A 70 -0.73 -5.63 -6.43
C SER A 70 -1.21 -5.61 -4.96
N PHE A 71 -0.29 -5.43 -4.02
CA PHE A 71 -0.54 -5.27 -2.59
C PHE A 71 -1.12 -3.91 -2.23
N THR A 72 -0.68 -2.84 -2.91
CA THR A 72 -1.22 -1.49 -2.74
C THR A 72 -2.34 -1.23 -3.75
N THR A 73 -3.16 -0.20 -3.51
CA THR A 73 -4.25 0.16 -4.43
C THR A 73 -4.61 1.65 -4.37
N PHE A 74 -4.47 2.32 -5.51
CA PHE A 74 -4.92 3.71 -5.68
C PHE A 74 -6.39 3.80 -6.11
N SER A 75 -6.89 2.83 -6.88
CA SER A 75 -8.27 2.83 -7.36
C SER A 75 -9.27 2.65 -6.22
N THR A 76 -8.98 1.76 -5.26
CA THR A 76 -9.81 1.58 -4.06
C THR A 76 -9.80 2.84 -3.18
N PHE A 77 -8.62 3.43 -2.96
CA PHE A 77 -8.47 4.70 -2.23
C PHE A 77 -9.34 5.82 -2.83
N LYS A 78 -9.39 5.93 -4.16
CA LYS A 78 -10.23 6.93 -4.85
C LYS A 78 -11.73 6.63 -4.70
N LEU A 79 -12.13 5.36 -4.82
CA LEU A 79 -13.53 4.98 -4.62
C LEU A 79 -14.00 5.31 -3.20
N GLU A 80 -13.22 4.95 -2.19
CA GLU A 80 -13.53 5.24 -0.78
C GLU A 80 -13.55 6.75 -0.51
N THR A 81 -12.65 7.51 -1.12
CA THR A 81 -12.68 8.98 -1.06
C THR A 81 -14.00 9.54 -1.60
N LEU A 82 -14.45 9.06 -2.76
CA LEU A 82 -15.73 9.48 -3.36
C LEU A 82 -16.92 9.07 -2.49
N GLN A 83 -16.90 7.88 -1.90
CA GLN A 83 -17.94 7.43 -0.95
C GLN A 83 -18.01 8.33 0.27
N LEU A 84 -16.88 8.75 0.85
CA LEU A 84 -16.86 9.69 1.97
C LEU A 84 -17.40 11.08 1.60
N VAL A 85 -17.16 11.53 0.37
CA VAL A 85 -17.77 12.77 -0.18
C VAL A 85 -19.28 12.63 -0.29
N GLN A 86 -19.76 11.53 -0.88
CA GLN A 86 -21.20 11.26 -1.06
C GLN A 86 -21.94 11.15 0.28
N ASN A 87 -21.30 10.52 1.27
CA ASN A 87 -21.83 10.38 2.63
C ASN A 87 -21.68 11.65 3.48
N GLN A 88 -21.19 12.76 2.90
CA GLN A 88 -20.93 14.03 3.57
C GLN A 88 -20.02 13.93 4.83
N ASN A 89 -19.21 12.88 4.94
CA ASN A 89 -18.34 12.63 6.09
C ASN A 89 -17.02 13.40 5.96
N ARG A 90 -17.12 14.74 6.03
CA ARG A 90 -15.99 15.66 5.76
C ARG A 90 -14.80 15.47 6.69
N LYS A 91 -15.04 15.13 7.96
CA LYS A 91 -13.98 14.89 8.95
C LYS A 91 -13.16 13.65 8.58
N THR A 92 -13.81 12.53 8.29
CA THR A 92 -13.13 11.29 7.92
C THR A 92 -12.44 11.43 6.58
N LEU A 93 -13.06 12.12 5.61
CA LEU A 93 -12.45 12.45 4.33
C LEU A 93 -11.13 13.22 4.48
N ALA A 94 -11.14 14.31 5.25
CA ALA A 94 -9.95 15.14 5.46
C ALA A 94 -8.82 14.36 6.14
N LEU A 95 -9.16 13.57 7.18
CA LEU A 95 -8.20 12.69 7.85
C LEU A 95 -7.65 11.63 6.90
N TYR A 96 -8.52 10.97 6.14
CA TYR A 96 -8.11 9.87 5.26
C TYR A 96 -7.17 10.35 4.15
N LEU A 97 -7.51 11.46 3.48
CA LEU A 97 -6.63 12.06 2.48
C LEU A 97 -5.32 12.55 3.10
N GLY A 98 -5.40 13.35 4.16
CA GLY A 98 -4.23 13.94 4.82
C GLY A 98 -3.26 12.89 5.32
N LEU A 99 -3.76 11.91 6.08
CA LEU A 99 -2.92 10.84 6.62
C LEU A 99 -2.35 9.95 5.51
N SER A 100 -3.13 9.59 4.50
CA SER A 100 -2.64 8.69 3.44
C SER A 100 -1.49 9.31 2.64
N TYR A 101 -1.57 10.60 2.30
CA TYR A 101 -0.48 11.28 1.60
C TYR A 101 0.72 11.55 2.52
N LEU A 102 0.48 12.13 3.70
CA LEU A 102 1.57 12.49 4.62
C LEU A 102 2.33 11.25 5.09
N LEU A 103 1.61 10.23 5.58
CA LEU A 103 2.24 9.02 6.11
C LEU A 103 2.73 8.12 4.98
N GLY A 104 2.07 8.05 3.83
CA GLY A 104 2.58 7.29 2.69
C GLY A 104 3.93 7.80 2.19
N ILE A 105 4.06 9.11 1.97
CA ILE A 105 5.33 9.72 1.52
C ILE A 105 6.40 9.60 2.60
N SER A 106 6.05 9.90 3.86
CA SER A 106 6.99 9.77 4.98
C SER A 106 7.46 8.33 5.16
N ALA A 107 6.57 7.35 5.03
CA ALA A 107 6.87 5.94 5.09
C ALA A 107 7.84 5.51 3.99
N ALA A 108 7.63 5.94 2.74
CA ALA A 108 8.56 5.66 1.64
C ALA A 108 9.96 6.23 1.91
N PHE A 109 10.02 7.48 2.38
CA PHE A 109 11.29 8.13 2.73
C PHE A 109 12.01 7.40 3.88
N LEU A 110 11.28 7.01 4.92
CA LEU A 110 11.82 6.21 6.02
C LEU A 110 12.31 4.84 5.54
N GLY A 111 11.60 4.19 4.62
CA GLY A 111 12.03 2.94 4.01
C GLY A 111 13.38 3.08 3.31
N ILE A 112 13.56 4.15 2.52
CA ILE A 112 14.85 4.43 1.88
C ILE A 112 15.95 4.64 2.94
N ILE A 113 15.72 5.48 3.94
CA ILE A 113 16.71 5.72 5.00
C ILE A 113 17.10 4.41 5.69
N VAL A 114 16.12 3.59 6.10
CA VAL A 114 16.41 2.32 6.78
C VAL A 114 17.23 1.39 5.89
N SER A 115 16.91 1.28 4.59
CA SER A 115 17.67 0.42 3.68
C SER A 115 19.13 0.82 3.48
N LEU A 116 19.47 2.10 3.69
CA LEU A 116 20.85 2.58 3.61
C LEU A 116 21.69 2.26 4.85
N ASN A 117 21.03 1.87 5.95
CA ASN A 117 21.67 1.54 7.22
C ASN A 117 21.77 0.02 7.48
N ILE A 118 21.38 -0.80 6.49
CA ILE A 118 21.45 -2.26 6.50
C ILE A 118 22.47 -2.68 5.45
#